data_AF-A0A1I2SHI5-F1
#
_entry.id   AF-A0A1I2SHI5-F1
#
_cell.length_a   1.000
_cell.length_b   1.000
_cell.length_c   1.000
_cell.angle_alpha   90.00
_cell.angle_beta   90.00
_cell.angle_gamma   90.00
#
_symmetry.space_group_name_H-M   'P 1'
#
loop_
_entity.id
_entity.type
_entity.pdbx_description
1 polymer ?
#
loop_
_entity_poly.entity_id
_entity_poly.type
_entity_poly.pdbx_seq_one_letter_code
_entity_poly.pdbx_strand_id
1 'polypeptide(L)'
;MNTEEKYNRSLSFWRHSMYYMNLVQASLTETVSSENMWTVVSDEELSIERYNEITRWSDFNIAVPIFYNFYHALELLLKGFVLYDHPNKKPKLNHDIEQLLRDFNKSYSDHARLASLFKKYITPNEGLLKEFFVSNKSSAKGYYEVLRYPTNRDFEKTYSHMALKYNGEAGRLFFSEMNGDISELRTLAVELGRNMEVTNV
;
A
#
# COMPACT_ATOMS: atom_id res chain seq x y z
N MET A 1 -0.53 -23.75 -19.76
CA MET A 1 -1.67 -22.92 -19.31
C MET A 1 -2.16 -22.17 -20.54
N ASN A 2 -3.41 -22.33 -20.91
CA ASN A 2 -3.97 -21.62 -22.05
C ASN A 2 -4.15 -20.13 -21.72
N THR A 3 -4.48 -19.34 -22.74
CA THR A 3 -4.60 -17.88 -22.65
C THR A 3 -5.68 -17.43 -21.65
N GLU A 4 -6.79 -18.16 -21.58
CA GLU A 4 -7.89 -17.88 -20.66
C GLU A 4 -7.52 -18.21 -19.20
N GLU A 5 -6.87 -19.35 -18.97
CA GLU A 5 -6.40 -19.79 -17.66
C GLU A 5 -5.38 -18.81 -17.06
N LYS A 6 -4.44 -18.29 -17.87
CA LYS A 6 -3.49 -17.27 -17.39
C LYS A 6 -4.23 -16.00 -16.97
N TYR A 7 -5.21 -15.57 -17.76
CA TYR A 7 -5.96 -14.35 -17.50
C TYR A 7 -6.81 -14.48 -16.24
N ASN A 8 -7.57 -15.56 -16.10
CA ASN A 8 -8.39 -15.83 -14.93
C ASN A 8 -7.57 -15.92 -13.64
N ARG A 9 -6.38 -16.55 -13.72
CA ARG A 9 -5.45 -16.56 -12.59
C ARG A 9 -4.97 -15.16 -12.24
N SER A 10 -4.51 -14.36 -13.19
CA SER A 10 -4.08 -12.98 -12.95
C SER A 10 -5.20 -12.08 -12.44
N LEU A 11 -6.40 -12.23 -12.99
CA LEU A 11 -7.60 -11.52 -12.58
C LEU A 11 -7.95 -11.76 -11.11
N SER A 12 -7.72 -12.97 -10.59
CA SER A 12 -7.93 -13.25 -9.16
C SER A 12 -7.04 -12.37 -8.27
N PHE A 13 -5.77 -12.16 -8.63
CA PHE A 13 -4.86 -11.29 -7.91
C PHE A 13 -5.26 -9.82 -8.03
N TRP A 14 -5.60 -9.37 -9.23
CA TRP A 14 -6.05 -7.99 -9.46
C TRP A 14 -7.32 -7.68 -8.68
N ARG A 15 -8.33 -8.57 -8.68
CA ARG A 15 -9.56 -8.38 -7.90
C ARG A 15 -9.29 -8.26 -6.40
N HIS A 16 -8.46 -9.14 -5.84
CA HIS A 16 -8.10 -9.04 -4.41
C HIS A 16 -7.35 -7.75 -4.10
N SER A 17 -6.41 -7.34 -4.97
CA SER A 17 -5.74 -6.05 -4.83
C SER A 17 -6.75 -4.90 -4.76
N MET A 18 -7.75 -4.88 -5.65
CA MET A 18 -8.79 -3.84 -5.65
C MET A 18 -9.60 -3.81 -4.36
N TYR A 19 -9.88 -4.96 -3.73
CA TYR A 19 -10.55 -4.99 -2.43
C TYR A 19 -9.73 -4.29 -1.34
N TYR A 20 -8.43 -4.58 -1.26
CA TYR A 20 -7.55 -3.91 -0.30
C TYR A 20 -7.36 -2.43 -0.61
N MET A 21 -7.27 -2.05 -1.90
CA MET A 21 -7.21 -0.63 -2.28
C MET A 21 -8.48 0.11 -1.87
N ASN A 22 -9.67 -0.47 -2.06
CA ASN A 22 -10.92 0.13 -1.62
C ASN A 22 -10.95 0.33 -0.10
N LEU A 23 -10.49 -0.65 0.68
CA LEU A 23 -10.39 -0.55 2.14
C LEU A 23 -9.46 0.60 2.54
N VAL A 24 -8.25 0.63 1.99
CA VAL A 24 -7.26 1.68 2.23
C VAL A 24 -7.84 3.04 1.87
N GLN A 25 -8.47 3.16 0.71
CA GLN A 25 -9.03 4.40 0.21
C GLN A 25 -10.16 4.94 1.11
N ALA A 26 -11.03 4.05 1.60
CA ALA A 26 -12.08 4.42 2.53
C ALA A 26 -11.48 4.94 3.85
N SER A 27 -10.48 4.25 4.40
CA SER A 27 -9.81 4.70 5.63
C SER A 27 -9.07 6.03 5.44
N LEU A 28 -8.37 6.22 4.31
CA LEU A 28 -7.71 7.50 4.00
C LEU A 28 -8.71 8.65 3.86
N THR A 29 -9.88 8.40 3.26
CA THR A 29 -10.94 9.40 3.13
C THR A 29 -11.43 9.85 4.50
N GLU A 30 -11.67 8.90 5.41
CA GLU A 30 -12.04 9.20 6.79
C GLU A 30 -10.93 9.99 7.51
N THR A 31 -9.67 9.57 7.42
CA THR A 31 -8.53 10.29 8.02
C THR A 31 -8.41 11.72 7.54
N VAL A 32 -8.57 11.95 6.23
CA VAL A 32 -8.51 13.30 5.65
C VAL A 32 -9.70 14.13 6.12
N SER A 33 -10.90 13.56 6.17
CA SER A 33 -12.13 14.24 6.60
C SER A 33 -12.14 14.57 8.10
N SER A 34 -11.47 13.75 8.92
CA SER A 34 -11.30 13.97 10.36
C SER A 34 -10.05 14.79 10.69
N GLU A 35 -9.46 15.45 9.68
CA GLU A 35 -8.29 16.31 9.80
C GLU A 35 -7.05 15.65 10.44
N ASN A 36 -6.98 14.31 10.41
CA ASN A 36 -5.92 13.53 11.07
C ASN A 36 -5.68 13.93 12.54
N MET A 37 -6.75 14.26 13.29
CA MET A 37 -6.66 14.75 14.67
C MET A 37 -6.15 13.69 15.65
N TRP A 38 -4.96 13.90 16.22
CA TRP A 38 -4.42 13.07 17.31
C TRP A 38 -4.31 13.81 18.65
N THR A 39 -4.45 15.14 18.65
CA THR A 39 -4.51 15.97 19.87
C THR A 39 -5.87 16.63 19.95
N VAL A 40 -6.49 16.60 21.14
CA VAL A 40 -7.80 17.23 21.40
C VAL A 40 -7.64 18.20 22.56
N VAL A 41 -8.01 19.47 22.34
CA VAL A 41 -8.07 20.51 23.38
C VAL A 41 -9.53 20.77 23.70
N SER A 42 -9.88 20.77 24.99
CA SER A 42 -11.25 20.91 25.48
C SER A 42 -11.25 21.77 26.74
N ASP A 43 -12.27 22.62 26.88
CA ASP A 43 -12.51 23.41 28.10
C ASP A 43 -13.16 22.56 29.22
N GLU A 44 -13.70 21.40 28.86
CA GLU A 44 -14.30 20.41 29.77
C GLU A 44 -13.43 19.15 29.86
N GLU A 45 -13.55 18.41 30.97
CA GLU A 45 -12.89 17.11 31.14
C GLU A 45 -13.34 16.13 30.05
N LEU A 46 -12.37 15.66 29.26
CA LEU A 46 -12.63 14.76 28.14
C LEU A 46 -12.56 13.30 28.61
N SER A 47 -13.66 12.56 28.46
CA SER A 47 -13.63 11.11 28.72
C SER A 47 -12.74 10.37 27.71
N ILE A 48 -12.20 9.22 28.12
CA ILE A 48 -11.35 8.40 27.24
C ILE A 48 -12.13 7.87 26.03
N GLU A 49 -13.42 7.55 26.22
CA GLU A 49 -14.31 7.13 25.14
C GLU A 49 -14.46 8.24 24.10
N ARG A 50 -14.70 9.47 24.56
CA ARG A 50 -14.85 10.62 23.67
C ARG A 50 -13.56 10.95 22.94
N TYR A 51 -12.42 10.87 23.62
CA TYR A 51 -11.11 11.03 22.99
C TYR A 51 -10.87 9.98 21.89
N ASN A 52 -11.17 8.70 22.18
CA ASN A 52 -11.00 7.62 21.22
C ASN A 52 -11.93 7.79 20.01
N GLU A 53 -13.17 8.24 20.21
CA GLU A 53 -14.09 8.54 19.11
C GLU A 53 -13.55 9.62 18.17
N ILE A 54 -13.04 10.73 18.73
CA ILE A 54 -12.52 11.86 17.96
C ILE A 54 -11.25 11.46 17.20
N THR A 55 -10.36 10.72 17.86
CA THR A 55 -9.04 10.38 17.31
C THR A 55 -9.00 9.07 16.52
N ARG A 56 -10.14 8.34 16.39
CA ARG A 56 -10.19 6.98 15.82
C ARG A 56 -9.56 6.87 14.43
N TRP A 57 -9.68 7.91 13.62
CA TRP A 57 -9.19 7.96 12.23
C TRP A 57 -7.85 8.67 12.07
N SER A 58 -7.15 8.99 13.16
CA SER A 58 -5.81 9.57 13.10
C SER A 58 -4.74 8.54 12.76
N ASP A 59 -3.64 9.00 12.18
CA ASP A 59 -2.46 8.21 11.89
C ASP A 59 -1.93 7.43 13.10
N PHE A 60 -2.03 8.02 14.28
CA PHE A 60 -1.67 7.41 15.54
C PHE A 60 -2.35 6.04 15.73
N ASN A 61 -3.63 5.95 15.36
CA ASN A 61 -4.46 4.77 15.51
C ASN A 61 -4.42 3.84 14.29
N ILE A 62 -4.42 4.40 13.07
CA ILE A 62 -4.70 3.60 11.85
C ILE A 62 -3.62 3.63 10.77
N ALA A 63 -2.53 4.40 10.90
CA ALA A 63 -1.52 4.46 9.84
C ALA A 63 -0.88 3.10 9.55
N VAL A 64 -0.50 2.34 10.58
CA VAL A 64 0.14 1.02 10.43
C VAL A 64 -0.74 0.05 9.64
N PRO A 65 -2.02 -0.20 10.00
CA PRO A 65 -2.88 -1.08 9.22
C PRO A 65 -3.18 -0.54 7.82
N ILE A 66 -3.27 0.78 7.62
CA ILE A 66 -3.39 1.38 6.28
C ILE A 66 -2.20 0.99 5.41
N PHE A 67 -0.99 1.23 5.87
CA PHE A 67 0.21 0.95 5.07
C PHE A 67 0.39 -0.56 4.84
N TYR A 68 0.11 -1.40 5.83
CA TYR A 68 0.17 -2.85 5.65
C TYR A 68 -0.76 -3.32 4.52
N ASN A 69 -2.03 -2.91 4.56
CA ASN A 69 -3.01 -3.28 3.55
C ASN A 69 -2.66 -2.69 2.18
N PHE A 70 -2.12 -1.47 2.14
CA PHE A 70 -1.71 -0.83 0.91
C PHE A 70 -0.56 -1.58 0.23
N TYR A 71 0.52 -1.89 0.95
CA TYR A 71 1.63 -2.66 0.38
C TYR A 71 1.19 -4.07 -0.04
N HIS A 72 0.29 -4.69 0.72
CA HIS A 72 -0.31 -5.96 0.31
C HIS A 72 -1.09 -5.83 -1.00
N ALA A 73 -1.87 -4.76 -1.17
CA ALA A 73 -2.58 -4.49 -2.41
C ALA A 73 -1.63 -4.29 -3.59
N LEU A 74 -0.54 -3.52 -3.43
CA LEU A 74 0.48 -3.32 -4.46
C LEU A 74 1.16 -4.63 -4.85
N GLU A 75 1.51 -5.46 -3.86
CA GLU A 75 2.10 -6.78 -4.09
C GLU A 75 1.17 -7.68 -4.93
N LEU A 76 -0.11 -7.76 -4.56
CA LEU A 76 -1.10 -8.55 -5.29
C LEU A 76 -1.27 -8.03 -6.72
N LEU A 77 -1.33 -6.71 -6.90
CA LEU A 77 -1.49 -6.11 -8.22
C LEU A 77 -0.32 -6.48 -9.14
N LEU A 78 0.91 -6.27 -8.67
CA LEU A 78 2.12 -6.61 -9.42
C LEU A 78 2.23 -8.12 -9.68
N LYS A 79 1.86 -8.97 -8.70
CA LYS A 79 1.80 -10.43 -8.90
C LYS A 79 0.88 -10.81 -10.05
N GLY A 80 -0.30 -10.19 -10.15
CA GLY A 80 -1.24 -10.45 -11.24
C GLY A 80 -0.63 -10.16 -12.62
N PHE A 81 0.07 -9.02 -12.77
CA PHE A 81 0.74 -8.65 -14.02
C PHE A 81 1.92 -9.58 -14.34
N VAL A 82 2.79 -9.85 -13.37
CA VAL A 82 3.94 -10.74 -13.57
C VAL A 82 3.50 -12.17 -13.91
N LEU A 83 2.41 -12.66 -13.31
CA LEU A 83 1.85 -13.98 -13.60
C LEU A 83 1.22 -14.08 -14.99
N TYR A 84 0.74 -12.95 -15.54
CA TYR A 84 0.15 -12.93 -16.86
C TYR A 84 1.21 -13.18 -17.94
N ASP A 85 2.37 -12.50 -17.87
CA ASP A 85 3.47 -12.69 -18.84
C ASP A 85 4.32 -13.91 -18.56
N HIS A 86 4.40 -14.33 -17.30
CA HIS A 86 5.21 -15.44 -16.87
C HIS A 86 4.37 -16.48 -16.13
N PRO A 87 3.42 -17.16 -16.81
CA PRO A 87 2.45 -18.06 -16.20
C PRO A 87 3.08 -19.22 -15.42
N ASN A 88 4.28 -19.64 -15.84
CA ASN A 88 5.05 -20.72 -15.23
C ASN A 88 5.92 -20.26 -14.06
N LYS A 89 6.07 -18.94 -13.87
CA LYS A 89 6.81 -18.40 -12.73
C LYS A 89 5.98 -18.63 -11.48
N LYS A 90 6.49 -19.45 -10.56
CA LYS A 90 5.94 -19.51 -9.21
C LYS A 90 6.35 -18.20 -8.53
N PRO A 91 5.41 -17.33 -8.12
CA PRO A 91 5.76 -16.21 -7.27
C PRO A 91 6.47 -16.81 -6.07
N LYS A 92 7.69 -16.37 -5.81
CA LYS A 92 8.40 -16.81 -4.63
C LYS A 92 7.53 -16.44 -3.43
N LEU A 93 7.53 -17.29 -2.40
CA LEU A 93 6.86 -17.00 -1.13
C LEU A 93 7.51 -15.82 -0.39
N ASN A 94 8.64 -15.30 -0.87
CA ASN A 94 9.18 -14.06 -0.36
C ASN A 94 8.37 -12.88 -0.93
N HIS A 95 7.79 -12.08 -0.05
CA HIS A 95 6.99 -10.88 -0.34
C HIS A 95 7.85 -9.74 -0.94
N ASP A 96 8.77 -10.06 -1.85
CA ASP A 96 9.77 -9.15 -2.44
C ASP A 96 9.12 -8.27 -3.52
N ILE A 97 8.42 -7.24 -3.07
CA ILE A 97 7.69 -6.30 -3.92
C ILE A 97 8.60 -5.49 -4.84
N GLU A 98 9.86 -5.26 -4.45
CA GLU A 98 10.85 -4.61 -5.31
C GLU A 98 11.21 -5.47 -6.53
N GLN A 99 11.33 -6.79 -6.34
CA GLN A 99 11.53 -7.71 -7.46
C GLN A 99 10.31 -7.73 -8.38
N LEU A 100 9.10 -7.71 -7.83
CA LEU A 100 7.87 -7.64 -8.63
C LEU A 100 7.82 -6.37 -9.48
N LEU A 101 8.20 -5.22 -8.93
CA LEU A 101 8.30 -3.96 -9.69
C LEU A 101 9.35 -4.05 -10.81
N ARG A 102 10.52 -4.65 -10.54
CA ARG A 102 11.55 -4.86 -11.57
C ARG A 102 11.04 -5.75 -12.72
N ASP A 103 10.28 -6.79 -12.40
CA ASP A 103 9.71 -7.68 -13.40
C ASP A 103 8.59 -6.99 -14.18
N PHE A 104 7.73 -6.23 -13.51
CA PHE A 104 6.71 -5.39 -14.16
C PHE A 104 7.34 -4.41 -15.17
N ASN A 105 8.38 -3.67 -14.77
CA ASN A 105 9.03 -2.69 -15.65
C ASN A 105 9.71 -3.31 -16.88
N LYS A 106 10.05 -4.61 -16.84
CA LYS A 106 10.59 -5.32 -18.01
C LYS A 106 9.52 -5.65 -19.03
N SER A 107 8.32 -6.02 -18.56
CA SER A 107 7.19 -6.38 -19.42
C SER A 107 6.38 -5.17 -19.90
N TYR A 108 6.28 -4.12 -19.09
CA TYR A 108 5.37 -2.99 -19.28
C TYR A 108 6.12 -1.66 -19.30
N SER A 109 7.21 -1.60 -20.06
CA SER A 109 8.11 -0.42 -20.11
C SER A 109 7.45 0.83 -20.72
N ASP A 110 6.40 0.63 -21.52
CA ASP A 110 5.54 1.66 -22.10
C ASP A 110 4.51 2.24 -21.11
N HIS A 111 4.28 1.57 -19.97
CA HIS A 111 3.35 2.01 -18.93
C HIS A 111 4.05 2.85 -17.85
N ALA A 112 4.83 3.84 -18.28
CA ALA A 112 5.72 4.63 -17.42
C ALA A 112 4.98 5.33 -16.26
N ARG A 113 3.75 5.80 -16.47
CA ARG A 113 2.96 6.46 -15.41
C ARG A 113 2.59 5.48 -14.29
N LEU A 114 2.06 4.31 -14.64
CA LEU A 114 1.72 3.26 -13.68
C LEU A 114 2.97 2.77 -12.93
N ALA A 115 4.08 2.56 -13.65
CA ALA A 115 5.38 2.24 -13.06
C ALA A 115 5.87 3.31 -12.07
N SER A 116 5.67 4.60 -12.39
CA SER A 116 6.06 5.71 -11.51
C SER A 116 5.27 5.73 -10.20
N LEU A 117 3.97 5.43 -10.24
CA LEU A 117 3.13 5.32 -9.05
C LEU A 117 3.61 4.16 -8.15
N PHE A 118 3.88 2.99 -8.71
CA PHE A 118 4.47 1.89 -7.93
C PHE A 118 5.81 2.29 -7.30
N LYS A 119 6.69 2.93 -8.08
CA LYS A 119 8.03 3.34 -7.63
C LYS A 119 7.96 4.33 -6.47
N LYS A 120 7.03 5.28 -6.50
CA LYS A 120 6.82 6.28 -5.44
C LYS A 120 6.68 5.64 -4.06
N TYR A 121 5.97 4.52 -3.97
CA TYR A 121 5.70 3.84 -2.70
C TYR A 121 6.65 2.68 -2.39
N ILE A 122 7.17 1.99 -3.40
CA ILE A 122 8.08 0.83 -3.22
C ILE A 122 9.52 1.27 -2.97
N THR A 123 9.96 2.37 -3.58
CA THR A 123 11.30 2.94 -3.39
C THR A 123 11.18 4.44 -3.07
N PRO A 124 10.60 4.81 -1.91
CA PRO A 124 10.40 6.21 -1.55
C PRO A 124 11.76 6.91 -1.38
N ASN A 125 11.90 8.06 -2.03
CA ASN A 125 13.11 8.90 -1.99
C ASN A 125 12.99 10.07 -1.00
N GLU A 126 11.79 10.35 -0.52
CA GLU A 126 11.48 11.42 0.44
C GLU A 126 10.21 11.11 1.24
N GLY A 127 9.93 11.96 2.23
CA GLY A 127 8.72 11.91 3.05
C GLY A 127 8.66 10.74 4.04
N LEU A 128 7.47 10.60 4.62
CA LEU A 128 7.14 9.73 5.74
C LEU A 128 7.57 8.27 5.56
N LEU A 129 7.38 7.71 4.36
CA LEU A 129 7.74 6.31 4.09
C LEU A 129 9.25 6.08 4.06
N LYS A 130 10.03 7.04 3.53
CA LYS A 130 11.49 6.95 3.57
C LYS A 130 11.98 6.98 5.02
N GLU A 131 11.47 7.91 5.83
CA GLU A 131 11.84 8.02 7.24
C GLU A 131 11.52 6.74 8.01
N PHE A 132 10.35 6.15 7.77
CA PHE A 132 9.96 4.87 8.35
C PHE A 132 10.93 3.73 7.98
N PHE A 133 11.27 3.57 6.71
CA PHE A 133 12.18 2.49 6.30
C PHE A 133 13.62 2.72 6.80
N VAL A 134 14.11 3.96 6.78
CA VAL A 134 15.44 4.31 7.28
C VAL A 134 15.55 4.06 8.78
N SER A 135 14.59 4.55 9.58
CA SER A 135 14.56 4.35 11.03
C SER A 135 14.51 2.87 11.42
N ASN A 136 13.84 2.05 10.62
CA ASN A 136 13.76 0.61 10.82
C ASN A 136 14.86 -0.19 10.14
N LYS A 137 15.86 0.43 9.49
CA LYS A 137 16.88 -0.27 8.68
C LYS A 137 16.24 -1.36 7.79
N SER A 138 15.19 -0.99 7.07
CA SER A 138 14.35 -1.88 6.27
C SER A 138 14.07 -1.24 4.90
N SER A 139 13.26 -1.90 4.08
CA SER A 139 12.72 -1.36 2.83
C SER A 139 11.32 -1.94 2.58
N ALA A 140 10.69 -1.54 1.47
CA ALA A 140 9.43 -2.13 1.05
C ALA A 140 9.52 -3.66 0.89
N LYS A 141 10.69 -4.24 0.59
CA LYS A 141 10.87 -5.69 0.59
C LYS A 141 10.55 -6.36 1.94
N GLY A 142 10.80 -5.65 3.04
CA GLY A 142 10.53 -6.11 4.40
C GLY A 142 9.19 -5.63 4.97
N TYR A 143 8.31 -5.02 4.15
CA TYR A 143 7.08 -4.36 4.63
C TYR A 143 6.24 -5.30 5.51
N TYR A 144 6.12 -6.56 5.10
CA TYR A 144 5.27 -7.54 5.76
C TYR A 144 5.71 -7.83 7.20
N GLU A 145 7.02 -7.79 7.47
CA GLU A 145 7.54 -8.00 8.82
C GLU A 145 7.46 -6.71 9.64
N VAL A 146 8.01 -5.61 9.10
CA VAL A 146 8.15 -4.33 9.81
C VAL A 146 6.81 -3.64 10.11
N LEU A 147 5.78 -3.82 9.27
CA LEU A 147 4.46 -3.22 9.52
C LEU A 147 3.53 -4.13 10.33
N ARG A 148 3.78 -5.45 10.36
CA ARG A 148 2.89 -6.41 11.04
C ARG A 148 3.25 -6.65 12.49
N TYR A 149 4.55 -6.63 12.81
CA TYR A 149 5.04 -7.00 14.12
C TYR A 149 5.77 -5.81 14.78
N PRO A 150 5.78 -5.73 16.12
CA PRO A 150 6.60 -4.76 16.84
C PRO A 150 8.08 -5.18 16.92
N THR A 151 8.38 -6.45 16.64
CA THR A 151 9.75 -7.00 16.65
C THR A 151 9.97 -7.95 15.48
N ASN A 152 11.23 -8.25 15.17
CA ASN A 152 11.56 -9.40 14.32
C ASN A 152 11.23 -10.73 15.04
N ARG A 153 11.31 -11.84 14.31
CA ARG A 153 10.99 -13.20 14.81
C ARG A 153 11.79 -13.61 16.04
N ASP A 154 13.05 -13.19 16.12
CA ASP A 154 13.97 -13.56 17.20
C ASP A 154 13.96 -12.55 18.36
N PHE A 155 13.10 -11.53 18.30
CA PHE A 155 12.96 -10.45 19.30
C PHE A 155 14.23 -9.60 19.54
N GLU A 156 15.25 -9.73 18.68
CA GLU A 156 16.49 -8.95 18.75
C GLU A 156 16.35 -7.51 18.24
N LYS A 157 15.34 -7.25 17.41
CA LYS A 157 15.09 -5.95 16.79
C LYS A 157 13.66 -5.51 17.04
N THR A 158 13.50 -4.32 17.61
CA THR A 158 12.21 -3.64 17.74
C THR A 158 12.00 -2.70 16.56
N TYR A 159 10.81 -2.72 15.98
CA TYR A 159 10.41 -1.81 14.92
C TYR A 159 9.72 -0.58 15.50
N SER A 160 10.13 0.60 15.03
CA SER A 160 9.53 1.87 15.41
C SER A 160 8.52 2.31 14.35
N HIS A 161 7.25 2.43 14.72
CA HIS A 161 6.22 3.00 13.86
C HIS A 161 6.02 4.50 14.04
N MET A 162 6.87 5.16 14.84
CA MET A 162 6.73 6.58 15.17
C MET A 162 6.72 7.47 13.93
N ALA A 163 7.54 7.18 12.92
CA ALA A 163 7.56 7.94 11.67
C ALA A 163 6.19 7.95 10.95
N LEU A 164 5.38 6.90 11.15
CA LEU A 164 4.05 6.79 10.54
C LEU A 164 2.96 7.48 11.37
N LYS A 165 3.26 7.97 12.57
CA LYS A 165 2.27 8.43 13.57
C LYS A 165 2.52 9.87 13.97
N TYR A 166 1.46 10.55 14.42
CA TYR A 166 1.51 11.91 14.97
C TYR A 166 1.97 12.98 13.97
N ASN A 167 1.68 12.80 12.68
CA ASN A 167 2.11 13.71 11.62
C ASN A 167 1.13 14.88 11.42
N GLY A 168 -0.04 14.86 12.07
CA GLY A 168 -1.02 15.95 12.03
C GLY A 168 -1.33 16.41 10.60
N GLU A 169 -1.18 17.72 10.34
CA GLU A 169 -1.42 18.33 9.03
C GLU A 169 -0.52 17.75 7.92
N ALA A 170 0.76 17.51 8.19
CA ALA A 170 1.66 16.91 7.21
C ALA A 170 1.20 15.49 6.82
N GLY A 171 0.72 14.72 7.81
CA GLY A 171 0.11 13.41 7.59
C GLY A 171 -1.16 13.52 6.76
N ARG A 172 -2.02 14.50 7.03
CA ARG A 172 -3.26 14.75 6.28
C ARG A 172 -2.99 15.00 4.80
N LEU A 173 -2.01 15.86 4.50
CA LEU A 173 -1.60 16.15 3.12
C LEU A 173 -1.07 14.91 2.41
N PHE A 174 -0.20 14.15 3.08
CA PHE A 174 0.32 12.88 2.56
C PHE A 174 -0.80 11.89 2.25
N PHE A 175 -1.77 11.70 3.16
CA PHE A 175 -2.89 10.78 2.94
C PHE A 175 -3.84 11.24 1.85
N SER A 176 -4.06 12.54 1.71
CA SER A 176 -4.85 13.10 0.62
C SER A 176 -4.19 12.82 -0.73
N GLU A 177 -2.88 13.01 -0.85
CA GLU A 177 -2.12 12.68 -2.06
C GLU A 177 -2.16 11.17 -2.35
N MET A 178 -1.95 10.34 -1.33
CA MET A 178 -2.01 8.88 -1.44
C MET A 178 -3.39 8.39 -1.90
N ASN A 179 -4.48 9.03 -1.45
CA ASN A 179 -5.84 8.73 -1.90
C ASN A 179 -6.02 9.02 -3.40
N GLY A 180 -5.48 10.14 -3.88
CA GLY A 180 -5.45 10.50 -5.30
C GLY A 180 -4.67 9.49 -6.13
N ASP A 181 -3.45 9.15 -5.68
CA ASP A 181 -2.59 8.17 -6.35
C ASP A 181 -3.21 6.78 -6.42
N ILE A 182 -3.91 6.32 -5.37
CA ILE A 182 -4.63 5.04 -5.40
C ILE A 182 -5.72 5.05 -6.48
N SER A 183 -6.47 6.16 -6.60
CA SER A 183 -7.50 6.30 -7.63
C SER A 183 -6.92 6.20 -9.04
N GLU A 184 -5.80 6.88 -9.28
CA GLU A 184 -5.10 6.84 -10.56
C GLU A 184 -4.51 5.46 -10.84
N LEU A 185 -3.83 4.86 -9.86
CA LEU A 185 -3.22 3.53 -9.96
C LEU A 185 -4.27 2.47 -10.32
N ARG A 186 -5.45 2.52 -9.68
CA ARG A 186 -6.57 1.62 -9.99
C ARG A 186 -7.06 1.79 -11.42
N THR A 187 -7.24 3.04 -11.88
CA THR A 187 -7.70 3.36 -13.23
C THR A 187 -6.74 2.78 -14.28
N LEU A 188 -5.45 3.10 -14.16
CA LEU A 188 -4.41 2.65 -15.08
C LEU A 188 -4.24 1.13 -15.07
N ALA A 189 -4.34 0.49 -13.90
CA ALA A 189 -4.23 -0.96 -13.80
C ALA A 189 -5.43 -1.69 -14.42
N VAL A 190 -6.65 -1.15 -14.27
CA VAL A 190 -7.85 -1.70 -14.92
C VAL A 190 -7.79 -1.54 -16.43
N GLU A 191 -7.33 -0.39 -16.92
CA GLU A 191 -7.11 -0.16 -18.35
C GLU A 191 -6.15 -1.19 -18.95
N LEU A 192 -4.98 -1.37 -18.33
CA LEU A 192 -4.00 -2.38 -18.74
C LEU A 192 -4.60 -3.80 -18.71
N GLY A 193 -5.29 -4.17 -17.63
CA GLY A 193 -5.94 -5.48 -17.51
C GLY A 193 -7.04 -5.73 -18.54
N ARG A 194 -7.77 -4.70 -18.98
CA ARG A 194 -8.79 -4.81 -20.04
C ARG A 194 -8.16 -5.01 -21.42
N ASN A 195 -7.08 -4.29 -21.72
CA ASN A 195 -6.35 -4.47 -22.97
C ASN A 195 -5.86 -5.92 -23.11
N MET A 196 -5.44 -6.53 -22.00
CA MET A 196 -5.07 -7.95 -21.95
C MET A 196 -6.25 -8.88 -22.21
N GLU A 197 -7.45 -8.58 -21.69
CA GLU A 197 -8.66 -9.36 -21.92
C GLU A 197 -9.03 -9.39 -23.42
N VAL A 198 -9.02 -8.22 -24.07
CA VAL A 198 -9.35 -8.09 -25.49
C VAL A 198 -8.39 -8.85 -26.38
N THR A 199 -7.10 -8.92 -26.04
CA THR A 199 -6.11 -9.71 -26.80
C THR A 199 -6.28 -11.24 -26.65
N ASN A 200 -7.14 -11.68 -25.74
CA ASN A 200 -7.36 -13.10 -25.44
C ASN A 200 -8.67 -13.65 -26.02
N VAL A 201 -9.53 -12.78 -26.58
CA VAL A 201 -10.78 -13.12 -27.29
C VAL A 201 -10.52 -13.09 -28.79
#